data_AF-A0A970T8F5-F1
#
_entry.id   AF-A0A970T8F5-F1
#
_cell.length_a   1.000
_cell.length_b   1.000
_cell.length_c   1.000
_cell.angle_alpha   90.00
_cell.angle_beta   90.00
_cell.angle_gamma   90.00
#
_symmetry.space_group_name_H-M   'P 1'
#
loop_
_entity.id
_entity.type
_entity.pdbx_description
1 polymer ?
#
loop_
_entity_poly.entity_id
_entity_poly.type
_entity_poly.pdbx_seq_one_letter_code
_entity_poly.pdbx_strand_id
1 'polypeptide(L)'
;AETNRSALYGAFNISMVDPKTGAAHPSNPGIRAVRKGDWKLIKYDVYEGQVHETQLFNLKDNPDELLIEHHDVSIVQLTGNKPEPFQVNLANDPKYKDKLEEMEQLLLEQQFKYNDPSLLWDHRDVLIRMNLKN
;
A
#
# COMPACT_ATOMS: atom_id res chain seq x y z
N ALA A 1 -18.27 17.17 16.18
CA ALA A 1 -16.85 17.06 16.55
C ALA A 1 -16.38 15.66 16.19
N GLU A 2 -16.06 15.44 14.92
CA GLU A 2 -15.49 14.18 14.47
C GLU A 2 -14.04 14.14 14.91
N THR A 3 -13.78 13.23 15.84
CA THR A 3 -12.46 12.92 16.33
C THR A 3 -11.55 12.62 15.15
N ASN A 4 -10.51 13.45 15.04
CA ASN A 4 -9.32 13.28 14.23
C ASN A 4 -8.77 11.86 14.47
N ARG A 5 -9.30 10.84 13.78
CA ARG A 5 -8.74 9.48 13.81
C ARG A 5 -7.40 9.62 13.10
N SER A 6 -6.35 9.76 13.91
CA SER A 6 -4.96 9.79 13.47
C SER A 6 -4.74 8.70 12.42
N ALA A 7 -4.14 9.06 11.28
CA ALA A 7 -3.72 8.07 10.30
C ALA A 7 -2.85 7.01 11.00
N LEU A 8 -3.15 5.74 10.75
CA LEU A 8 -2.28 4.66 11.15
C LEU A 8 -1.21 4.50 10.07
N TYR A 9 0.03 4.34 10.50
CA TYR A 9 1.18 4.14 9.64
C TYR A 9 1.84 2.81 9.99
N GLY A 10 2.17 2.02 8.98
CA GLY A 10 2.89 0.76 9.10
C GLY A 10 4.08 0.72 8.15
N ALA A 11 5.21 0.27 8.68
CA ALA A 11 6.42 0.02 7.91
C ALA A 11 6.92 -1.40 8.18
N PHE A 12 7.18 -2.15 7.12
CA PHE A 12 7.77 -3.47 7.19
C PHE A 12 8.97 -3.52 6.25
N ASN A 13 10.13 -3.92 6.76
CA ASN A 13 11.35 -4.02 5.98
C ASN A 13 11.65 -5.50 5.73
N ILE A 14 11.84 -5.84 4.46
CA ILE A 14 12.28 -7.17 4.06
C ILE A 14 13.79 -7.14 3.91
N SER A 15 14.46 -8.18 4.41
CA SER A 15 15.90 -8.38 4.22
C SER A 15 16.12 -9.63 3.39
N MET A 16 17.02 -9.56 2.42
CA MET A 16 17.52 -10.73 1.72
C MET A 16 18.71 -11.28 2.48
N VAL A 17 18.82 -12.61 2.51
CA VAL A 17 19.94 -13.31 3.13
C VAL A 17 20.76 -13.94 2.01
N ASP A 18 22.04 -13.59 1.95
CA ASP A 18 22.99 -14.23 1.05
C ASP A 18 23.07 -15.74 1.39
N PRO A 19 22.77 -16.65 0.45
CA PRO A 19 22.73 -18.08 0.72
C PRO A 19 24.12 -18.69 0.98
N LYS A 20 25.20 -18.02 0.57
CA LYS A 20 26.59 -18.46 0.76
C LYS A 20 27.18 -17.92 2.05
N THR A 21 26.96 -16.64 2.34
CA THR A 21 27.61 -15.95 3.47
C THR A 21 26.71 -15.84 4.70
N GLY A 22 25.39 -15.97 4.54
CA GLY A 22 24.40 -15.72 5.59
C GLY A 22 24.21 -14.23 5.92
N ALA A 23 24.89 -13.33 5.19
CA ALA A 23 24.76 -11.90 5.42
C ALA A 23 23.37 -11.41 5.02
N ALA A 24 22.72 -10.65 5.90
CA ALA A 24 21.45 -10.01 5.63
C ALA A 24 21.66 -8.60 5.07
N HIS A 25 20.99 -8.29 3.97
CA HIS A 25 20.97 -6.95 3.39
C HIS A 25 19.52 -6.49 3.18
N PRO A 26 19.21 -5.21 3.35
CA PRO A 26 17.87 -4.70 3.13
C PRO A 26 17.45 -4.89 1.66
N SER A 27 16.25 -5.39 1.39
CA SER A 27 15.72 -5.55 0.02
C SER A 27 15.10 -4.24 -0.51
N ASN A 28 15.61 -3.11 -0.05
CA ASN A 28 14.89 -1.84 0.04
C ASN A 28 14.16 -1.44 -1.24
N PRO A 29 13.06 -0.68 -1.10
CA PRO A 29 12.37 -0.33 0.17
C PRO A 29 11.08 -1.11 0.51
N GLY A 30 11.18 -2.32 1.05
CA GLY A 30 10.13 -2.99 1.87
C GLY A 30 8.64 -2.77 1.51
N ILE A 31 7.79 -2.74 2.55
CA ILE A 31 6.34 -2.51 2.44
C ILE A 31 5.98 -1.33 3.33
N ARG A 32 5.16 -0.42 2.83
CA ARG A 32 4.64 0.73 3.58
C ARG A 32 3.13 0.79 3.45
N ALA A 33 2.45 1.14 4.53
CA ALA A 33 1.00 1.24 4.54
C ALA A 33 0.50 2.42 5.37
N VAL A 34 -0.59 3.04 4.91
CA VAL A 34 -1.38 3.97 5.71
C VAL A 34 -2.84 3.58 5.72
N ARG A 35 -3.50 3.84 6.85
CA ARG A 35 -4.96 3.75 6.97
C ARG A 35 -5.51 5.05 7.55
N LYS A 36 -6.52 5.61 6.90
CA LYS A 36 -7.26 6.79 7.38
C LYS A 36 -8.75 6.60 7.10
N GLY A 37 -9.54 6.54 8.16
CA GLY A 37 -10.96 6.18 8.07
C GLY A 37 -11.14 4.80 7.45
N ASP A 38 -11.94 4.75 6.39
CA ASP A 38 -12.24 3.53 5.63
C ASP A 38 -11.22 3.25 4.52
N TRP A 39 -10.21 4.09 4.34
CA TRP A 39 -9.24 3.91 3.25
C TRP A 39 -7.94 3.33 3.76
N LYS A 40 -7.40 2.37 3.01
CA LYS A 40 -6.07 1.80 3.22
C LYS A 40 -5.29 1.81 1.92
N LEU A 41 -4.05 2.30 2.00
CA LEU A 41 -3.06 2.21 0.93
C LEU A 41 -1.91 1.32 1.42
N ILE A 42 -1.45 0.42 0.57
CA ILE A 42 -0.25 -0.40 0.76
C ILE A 42 0.61 -0.25 -0.48
N LYS A 43 1.90 0.00 -0.30
CA LYS A 43 2.90 0.04 -1.37
C LYS A 43 3.99 -0.98 -1.07
N TYR A 44 4.34 -1.76 -2.07
CA TYR A 44 5.39 -2.77 -2.03
C TYR A 44 6.51 -2.30 -2.94
N ASP A 45 7.71 -2.29 -2.41
CA ASP A 45 8.93 -2.01 -3.14
C ASP A 45 10.01 -2.98 -2.64
N VAL A 46 9.92 -4.21 -3.15
CA VAL A 46 10.58 -5.37 -2.56
C VAL A 46 11.47 -6.06 -3.57
N TYR A 47 12.34 -6.95 -3.06
CA TYR A 47 13.30 -7.70 -3.87
C TYR A 47 14.22 -6.80 -4.71
N GLU A 48 14.77 -5.75 -4.09
CA GLU A 48 15.68 -4.79 -4.76
C GLU A 48 15.01 -4.08 -5.95
N GLY A 49 13.76 -3.67 -5.78
CA GLY A 49 13.00 -2.93 -6.81
C GLY A 49 12.50 -3.80 -7.97
N GLN A 50 12.57 -5.14 -7.86
CA GLN A 50 12.00 -6.03 -8.86
C GLN A 50 10.47 -6.04 -8.83
N VAL A 51 9.86 -5.69 -7.69
CA VAL A 51 8.41 -5.63 -7.52
C VAL A 51 8.04 -4.26 -6.96
N HIS A 52 7.30 -3.50 -7.77
CA HIS A 52 6.63 -2.27 -7.37
C HIS A 52 5.13 -2.48 -7.51
N GLU A 53 4.42 -2.50 -6.39
CA GLU A 53 2.97 -2.69 -6.40
C GLU A 53 2.27 -1.68 -5.49
N THR A 54 1.13 -1.20 -5.95
CA THR A 54 0.28 -0.27 -5.21
C THR A 54 -1.10 -0.88 -5.03
N GLN A 55 -1.55 -0.97 -3.79
CA GLN A 55 -2.85 -1.50 -3.43
C GLN A 55 -3.68 -0.47 -2.66
N LEU A 56 -4.87 -0.17 -3.16
CA LEU A 56 -5.81 0.76 -2.54
C LEU A 56 -7.14 0.04 -2.24
N PHE A 57 -7.59 0.13 -0.99
CA PHE A 57 -8.83 -0.50 -0.55
C PHE A 57 -9.74 0.49 0.17
N ASN A 58 -11.04 0.37 -0.09
CA ASN A 58 -12.08 0.90 0.79
C ASN A 58 -12.52 -0.23 1.73
N LEU A 59 -12.09 -0.18 2.99
CA LEU A 59 -12.33 -1.16 4.04
C LEU A 59 -13.80 -1.25 4.48
N LYS A 60 -14.64 -0.27 4.14
CA LYS A 60 -16.09 -0.39 4.38
C LYS A 60 -16.72 -1.36 3.39
N ASP A 61 -16.28 -1.32 2.14
CA ASP A 61 -16.82 -2.13 1.04
C ASP A 61 -16.04 -3.45 0.87
N ASN A 62 -14.73 -3.42 1.14
CA ASN A 62 -13.79 -4.54 1.06
C ASN A 62 -13.00 -4.70 2.37
N PRO A 63 -13.65 -5.15 3.46
CA PRO A 63 -13.05 -5.22 4.79
C PRO A 63 -11.88 -6.21 4.90
N ASP A 64 -11.88 -7.24 4.06
CA ASP A 64 -10.86 -8.30 4.04
C ASP A 64 -9.75 -8.05 3.01
N GLU A 65 -9.72 -6.85 2.41
CA GLU A 65 -8.66 -6.43 1.47
C GLU A 65 -8.50 -7.39 0.28
N LEU A 66 -9.63 -7.92 -0.20
CA LEU A 66 -9.67 -8.91 -1.26
C LEU A 66 -9.15 -8.34 -2.58
N LEU A 67 -8.36 -9.16 -3.26
CA LEU A 67 -7.84 -8.94 -4.61
C LEU A 67 -8.62 -9.74 -5.65
N ILE A 68 -8.38 -9.47 -6.94
CA ILE A 68 -9.04 -10.17 -8.04
C ILE A 68 -8.79 -11.69 -8.01
N GLU A 69 -7.63 -12.12 -7.52
CA GLU A 69 -7.27 -13.53 -7.36
C GLU A 69 -8.21 -14.29 -6.40
N HIS A 70 -8.84 -13.58 -5.45
CA HIS A 70 -9.81 -14.18 -4.53
C HIS A 70 -11.15 -14.49 -5.20
N HIS A 71 -11.39 -13.98 -6.41
CA HIS A 71 -12.59 -14.27 -7.20
C HIS A 71 -12.42 -15.55 -8.03
N ASP A 72 -11.22 -16.13 -8.07
CA ASP A 72 -10.98 -17.38 -8.76
C ASP A 72 -11.86 -18.50 -8.18
N VAL A 73 -12.48 -19.29 -9.07
CA VAL A 73 -13.43 -20.33 -8.70
C VAL A 73 -12.82 -21.36 -7.74
N SER A 74 -11.54 -21.71 -7.92
CA SER A 74 -10.85 -22.66 -7.04
C SER A 74 -10.65 -22.08 -5.64
N ILE A 75 -10.38 -20.78 -5.51
CA ILE A 75 -10.22 -20.09 -4.23
C ILE A 75 -11.57 -19.93 -3.53
N VAL A 76 -12.63 -19.57 -4.26
CA VAL A 76 -13.99 -19.50 -3.75
C VAL A 76 -14.46 -20.87 -3.23
N GLN A 77 -14.17 -21.95 -3.97
CA GLN A 77 -14.49 -23.31 -3.53
C GLN A 77 -13.71 -23.72 -2.28
N LEU A 78 -12.42 -23.35 -2.19
CA LEU A 78 -11.56 -23.69 -1.06
C LEU A 78 -11.93 -22.93 0.22
N THR A 79 -12.21 -21.63 0.09
CA THR A 79 -12.41 -20.73 1.23
C THR A 79 -13.87 -20.56 1.63
N GLY A 80 -14.81 -20.82 0.70
CA GLY A 80 -16.22 -20.51 0.84
C GLY A 80 -16.53 -19.00 0.77
N ASN A 81 -15.52 -18.14 0.64
CA ASN A 81 -15.71 -16.70 0.49
C ASN A 81 -16.30 -16.39 -0.90
N LYS A 82 -17.23 -15.44 -0.96
CA LYS A 82 -17.88 -15.01 -2.21
C LYS A 82 -17.69 -13.51 -2.35
N PRO A 83 -16.57 -13.08 -2.96
CA PRO A 83 -16.29 -11.66 -3.11
C PRO A 83 -17.34 -10.98 -3.99
N GLU A 84 -17.74 -9.77 -3.61
CA GLU A 84 -18.50 -8.90 -4.49
C GLU A 84 -17.59 -8.33 -5.58
N PRO A 85 -18.09 -8.00 -6.80
CA PRO A 85 -17.25 -7.57 -7.92
C PRO A 85 -16.35 -6.36 -7.64
N PHE A 86 -16.73 -5.50 -6.69
CA PHE A 86 -15.96 -4.32 -6.28
C PHE A 86 -14.91 -4.59 -5.20
N GLN A 87 -14.88 -5.80 -4.62
CA GLN A 87 -13.89 -6.21 -3.62
C GLN A 87 -12.59 -6.64 -4.31
N VAL A 88 -11.87 -5.64 -4.83
CA VAL A 88 -10.61 -5.77 -5.55
C VAL A 88 -9.65 -4.63 -5.15
N ASN A 89 -8.41 -4.66 -5.66
CA ASN A 89 -7.50 -3.53 -5.60
C ASN A 89 -7.99 -2.38 -6.49
N LEU A 90 -8.22 -1.20 -5.90
CA LEU A 90 -8.74 -0.01 -6.58
C LEU A 90 -7.64 0.92 -7.13
N ALA A 91 -6.36 0.60 -6.94
CA ALA A 91 -5.25 1.52 -7.26
C ALA A 91 -5.18 1.91 -8.75
N ASN A 92 -5.59 1.01 -9.64
CA ASN A 92 -5.57 1.25 -11.09
C ASN A 92 -6.93 1.71 -11.65
N ASP A 93 -7.95 1.87 -10.82
CA ASP A 93 -9.27 2.34 -11.25
C ASP A 93 -9.27 3.88 -11.37
N PRO A 94 -9.48 4.45 -12.57
CA PRO A 94 -9.49 5.89 -12.79
C PRO A 94 -10.49 6.65 -11.90
N LYS A 95 -11.58 5.99 -11.48
CA LYS A 95 -12.59 6.59 -10.59
C LYS A 95 -12.01 6.97 -9.23
N TYR A 96 -10.97 6.26 -8.77
CA TYR A 96 -10.37 6.47 -7.46
C TYR A 96 -9.02 7.20 -7.53
N LYS A 97 -8.66 7.79 -8.67
CA LYS A 97 -7.39 8.50 -8.86
C LYS A 97 -7.15 9.59 -7.81
N ASP A 98 -8.13 10.45 -7.55
CA ASP A 98 -7.98 11.53 -6.57
C ASP A 98 -7.79 10.97 -5.15
N LYS A 99 -8.47 9.87 -4.83
CA LYS A 99 -8.31 9.19 -3.55
C LYS A 99 -6.95 8.52 -3.41
N LEU A 100 -6.44 7.92 -4.48
CA LEU A 100 -5.10 7.37 -4.52
C LEU A 100 -4.07 8.46 -4.24
N GLU A 101 -4.14 9.58 -4.96
CA GLU A 101 -3.22 10.71 -4.76
C GLU A 101 -3.27 11.27 -3.32
N GLU A 102 -4.46 11.40 -2.72
CA GLU A 102 -4.61 11.80 -1.31
C GLU A 102 -3.90 10.81 -0.37
N MET A 103 -4.08 9.51 -0.59
CA MET A 103 -3.50 8.48 0.27
C MET A 103 -1.98 8.35 0.09
N GLU A 104 -1.46 8.56 -1.12
CA GLU A 104 -0.01 8.60 -1.39
C GLU A 104 0.66 9.80 -0.73
N GLN A 105 0.02 10.97 -0.80
CA GLN A 105 0.48 12.15 -0.06
C GLN A 105 0.50 11.87 1.45
N LEU A 106 -0.59 11.31 1.99
CA LEU A 106 -0.67 10.96 3.40
C LEU A 106 0.44 9.97 3.81
N LEU A 107 0.73 8.97 2.97
CA LEU A 107 1.79 8.01 3.20
C LEU A 107 3.15 8.69 3.33
N LEU A 108 3.47 9.58 2.39
CA LEU A 108 4.72 10.33 2.39
C LEU A 108 4.83 11.25 3.62
N GLU A 109 3.75 11.95 3.98
CA GLU A 109 3.68 12.77 5.19
C GLU A 109 3.92 11.94 6.47
N GLN A 110 3.33 10.75 6.57
CA GLN A 110 3.58 9.85 7.70
C GLN A 110 5.03 9.35 7.70
N GLN A 111 5.62 9.03 6.54
CA GLN A 111 7.03 8.63 6.45
C GLN A 111 7.96 9.71 7.00
N PHE A 112 7.76 10.98 6.62
CA PHE A 112 8.53 12.08 7.20
C PHE A 112 8.28 12.25 8.70
N LYS A 113 7.01 12.21 9.13
CA LYS A 113 6.64 12.34 10.55
C LYS A 113 7.31 11.28 11.44
N TYR A 114 7.43 10.04 10.95
CA TYR A 114 8.04 8.93 11.69
C TYR A 114 9.55 8.78 11.42
N ASN A 115 10.17 9.70 10.69
CA ASN A 115 11.57 9.62 10.26
C ASN A 115 11.90 8.27 9.60
N ASP A 116 11.01 7.77 8.74
CA ASP A 116 11.28 6.55 7.99
C ASP A 116 12.47 6.79 7.05
N PRO A 117 13.57 6.03 7.17
CA PRO A 117 14.79 6.29 6.42
C PRO A 117 14.68 5.93 4.93
N SER A 118 13.62 5.23 4.51
CA SER A 118 13.48 4.72 3.16
C SER A 118 12.33 5.41 2.43
N LEU A 119 12.62 5.98 1.25
CA LEU A 119 11.62 6.48 0.31
C LEU A 119 11.31 5.39 -0.71
N LEU A 120 10.04 5.30 -1.13
CA LEU A 120 9.60 4.37 -2.18
C LEU A 120 9.95 4.90 -3.57
N TRP A 121 9.97 4.00 -4.57
CA TRP A 121 10.37 4.27 -5.97
C TRP A 121 9.77 5.53 -6.60
N ASP A 122 8.52 5.88 -6.31
CA ASP A 122 7.79 6.99 -6.95
C ASP A 122 7.55 8.20 -6.04
N HIS A 123 8.18 8.25 -4.86
CA HIS A 123 8.04 9.36 -3.93
C HIS A 123 8.42 10.71 -4.52
N ARG A 124 9.36 10.73 -5.46
CA ARG A 124 9.72 11.96 -6.17
C ARG A 124 8.52 12.52 -6.95
N ASP A 125 7.75 11.66 -7.59
CA ASP A 125 6.59 12.07 -8.37
C ASP A 125 5.46 12.53 -7.44
N VAL A 126 5.27 11.86 -6.30
CA VAL A 126 4.32 12.30 -5.25
C VAL A 126 4.68 13.70 -4.75
N LEU A 127 5.97 13.95 -4.43
CA LEU A 127 6.45 15.27 -4.00
C LEU A 127 6.19 16.35 -5.06
N ILE A 128 6.45 16.05 -6.33
CA ILE A 128 6.17 16.99 -7.43
C ILE A 128 4.68 17.29 -7.50
N ARG A 129 3.81 16.28 -7.43
CA ARG A 129 2.34 16.46 -7.43
C ARG A 129 1.87 17.32 -6.25
N MET A 130 2.43 17.14 -5.06
CA MET A 130 2.13 17.97 -3.89
C MET A 130 2.53 19.43 -4.11
N ASN A 131 3.73 19.67 -4.63
CA ASN A 131 4.24 21.04 -4.86
C ASN A 131 3.52 21.76 -6.00
N LEU A 132 3.01 21.06 -7.00
CA LEU A 132 2.22 21.66 -8.09
C LEU A 132 0.80 22.08 -7.65
N LYS A 133 0.31 21.56 -6.52
CA LYS A 133 -1.02 21.88 -5.98
C LYS A 133 -0.99 23.01 -4.92
N ASN A 134 0.21 23.42 -4.48
CA ASN A 134 0.45 24.49 -3.52
C ASN A 134 0.82 25.80 -4.22
#